data_AF-A0A3D9UFV3-F1
#
_entry.id   AF-A0A3D9UFV3-F1
#
_cell.length_a   1.000
_cell.length_b   1.000
_cell.length_c   1.000
_cell.angle_alpha   90.00
_cell.angle_beta   90.00
_cell.angle_gamma   90.00
#
_symmetry.space_group_name_H-M   'P 1'
#
loop_
_entity.id
_entity.type
_entity.pdbx_description
1 polymer ?
#
loop_
_entity_poly.entity_id
_entity_poly.type
_entity_poly.pdbx_seq_one_letter_code
_entity_poly.pdbx_strand_id
1 'polypeptide(L)'
;MNKEQLLIKIVKAIDLLEEEKRNNKNQLQSIINLFIKTKEKIINNSLKYNDIRSSARMYVEMYNDYMNPMLNYLDEVGKDVDDYLRK
;
A
#
# COMPACT_ATOMS: atom_id res chain seq x y z
N MET A 1 -14.01 -1.74 7.79
CA MET A 1 -13.34 -3.04 7.58
C MET A 1 -12.92 -3.71 8.90
N ASN A 2 -12.65 -5.02 8.91
CA ASN A 2 -12.02 -5.73 10.05
C ASN A 2 -10.51 -5.90 9.83
N LYS A 3 -9.75 -6.26 10.88
CA LYS A 3 -8.28 -6.39 10.84
C LYS A 3 -7.80 -7.41 9.81
N GLU A 4 -8.42 -8.58 9.73
CA GLU A 4 -8.00 -9.68 8.84
C GLU A 4 -8.17 -9.31 7.36
N GLN A 5 -9.32 -8.75 6.99
CA GLN A 5 -9.59 -8.28 5.63
C GLN A 5 -8.59 -7.20 5.22
N LEU A 6 -8.26 -6.28 6.12
CA LEU A 6 -7.26 -5.24 5.84
C LEU A 6 -5.88 -5.86 5.58
N LEU A 7 -5.46 -6.82 6.41
CA LEU A 7 -4.16 -7.50 6.24
C LEU A 7 -4.08 -8.25 4.91
N ILE A 8 -5.17 -8.92 4.49
CA ILE A 8 -5.24 -9.59 3.17
C ILE A 8 -5.03 -8.58 2.05
N LYS A 9 -5.72 -7.43 2.10
CA LYS A 9 -5.57 -6.40 1.07
C LYS A 9 -4.16 -5.80 1.03
N ILE A 10 -3.54 -5.57 2.19
CA ILE A 10 -2.16 -5.08 2.28
C ILE A 10 -1.17 -6.10 1.69
N VAL A 11 -1.35 -7.40 1.96
CA VAL A 11 -0.50 -8.46 1.37
C VAL A 11 -0.65 -8.45 -0.15
N LYS A 12 -1.88 -8.40 -0.67
CA LYS A 12 -2.11 -8.33 -2.12
C LYS A 12 -1.49 -7.06 -2.75
N ALA A 13 -1.51 -5.92 -2.07
CA ALA A 13 -0.86 -4.70 -2.56
C ALA A 13 0.67 -4.86 -2.63
N ILE A 14 1.28 -5.54 -1.65
CA ILE A 14 2.71 -5.87 -1.67
C ILE A 14 3.03 -6.77 -2.87
N ASP A 15 2.22 -7.80 -3.13
CA ASP A 15 2.43 -8.73 -4.24
C ASP A 15 2.38 -8.02 -5.60
N LEU A 16 1.39 -7.13 -5.79
CA LEU A 16 1.27 -6.31 -7.01
C LEU A 16 2.49 -5.38 -7.19
N LEU A 17 2.95 -4.74 -6.12
CA LEU A 17 4.12 -3.85 -6.16
C LEU A 17 5.41 -4.63 -6.46
N GLU A 18 5.58 -5.83 -5.90
CA GLU A 18 6.74 -6.69 -6.19
C GLU A 18 6.69 -7.21 -7.63
N GLU A 19 5.50 -7.51 -8.16
CA GLU A 19 5.33 -7.84 -9.58
C GLU A 19 5.74 -6.68 -10.47
N GLU A 20 5.26 -5.47 -10.18
CA GLU A 20 5.64 -4.30 -10.96
C GLU A 20 7.11 -3.95 -10.83
N LYS A 21 7.72 -4.17 -9.67
CA LYS A 21 9.16 -3.97 -9.45
C LYS A 21 9.99 -4.86 -10.37
N ARG A 22 9.57 -6.11 -10.60
CA ARG A 22 10.25 -7.04 -11.54
C ARG A 22 10.24 -6.51 -12.99
N ASN A 23 9.31 -5.62 -13.34
CA ASN A 23 9.23 -4.96 -14.65
C ASN A 23 10.12 -3.71 -14.75
N ASN A 24 11.36 -3.76 -14.23
CA ASN A 24 12.36 -2.68 -14.22
C ASN A 24 12.01 -1.44 -13.37
N LYS A 25 11.17 -1.57 -12.34
CA LYS A 25 10.75 -0.48 -11.45
C LYS A 25 11.44 -0.53 -10.08
N ASN A 26 12.77 -0.47 -10.09
CA ASN A 26 13.62 -0.67 -8.89
C ASN A 26 13.36 0.33 -7.74
N GLN A 27 12.79 1.51 -8.03
CA GLN A 27 12.48 2.52 -7.00
C GLN A 27 11.23 2.17 -6.17
N LEU A 28 10.45 1.15 -6.57
CA LEU A 28 9.25 0.71 -5.84
C LEU A 28 9.55 0.11 -4.46
N GLN A 29 10.80 -0.25 -4.17
CA GLN A 29 11.18 -0.80 -2.87
C GLN A 29 10.77 0.13 -1.70
N SER A 30 10.84 1.44 -1.91
CA SER A 30 10.43 2.42 -0.91
C SER A 30 8.93 2.31 -0.57
N ILE A 31 8.08 2.19 -1.58
CA ILE A 31 6.63 2.02 -1.42
C ILE A 31 6.33 0.65 -0.79
N ILE A 32 6.95 -0.43 -1.26
CA ILE A 32 6.79 -1.77 -0.69
C ILE A 32 7.12 -1.78 0.81
N ASN A 33 8.21 -1.12 1.21
CA ASN A 33 8.61 -1.02 2.61
C ASN A 33 7.56 -0.30 3.48
N LEU A 34 6.83 0.68 2.92
CA LEU A 34 5.73 1.34 3.64
C LEU A 34 4.57 0.36 3.91
N PHE A 35 4.20 -0.46 2.92
CA PHE A 35 3.16 -1.47 3.10
C PHE A 35 3.59 -2.56 4.10
N ILE A 36 4.84 -3.03 4.05
CA ILE A 36 5.37 -4.01 5.01
C ILE A 36 5.31 -3.45 6.44
N LYS A 37 5.81 -2.22 6.64
CA LYS A 37 5.75 -1.56 7.96
C LYS A 37 4.32 -1.34 8.44
N THR A 38 3.42 -0.95 7.54
CA THR A 38 1.99 -0.77 7.86
C THR A 38 1.37 -2.09 8.31
N LYS A 39 1.66 -3.19 7.60
CA LYS A 39 1.24 -4.55 7.97
C LYS A 39 1.71 -4.91 9.38
N GLU A 40 3.00 -4.74 9.66
CA GLU A 40 3.59 -5.03 10.97
C GLU A 40 2.96 -4.20 12.09
N LYS A 41 2.75 -2.90 11.85
CA LYS A 41 2.08 -2.00 12.79
C LYS A 41 0.62 -2.43 13.06
N ILE A 42 -0.11 -2.90 12.06
CA ILE A 42 -1.48 -3.43 12.23
C ILE A 42 -1.46 -4.74 13.03
N ILE A 43 -0.54 -5.66 12.70
CA ILE A 43 -0.39 -6.92 13.45
C ILE A 43 -0.15 -6.63 14.93
N ASN A 44 0.75 -5.70 15.22
CA ASN A 44 1.14 -5.31 16.57
C ASN A 44 0.19 -4.31 17.25
N ASN A 45 -0.93 -3.94 16.60
CA ASN A 45 -1.87 -2.90 17.07
C ASN A 45 -1.17 -1.57 17.45
N SER A 46 -0.11 -1.21 16.73
CA SER A 46 0.71 -0.01 16.98
C SER A 46 0.61 1.04 15.86
N LEU A 47 -0.28 0.83 14.87
CA LEU A 47 -0.53 1.79 13.81
C LEU A 47 -1.19 3.05 14.38
N LYS A 48 -0.52 4.20 14.25
CA LYS A 48 -1.01 5.51 14.73
C LYS A 48 -1.46 6.45 13.61
N TYR A 49 -0.95 6.24 12.41
CA TYR A 49 -1.20 7.08 11.24
C TYR A 49 -1.04 6.24 9.97
N ASN A 50 -1.64 6.70 8.87
CA ASN A 50 -1.65 5.99 7.60
C ASN A 50 -0.43 6.35 6.74
N ASP A 51 0.60 5.52 6.80
CA ASP A 51 1.84 5.67 6.02
C ASP A 51 1.64 5.46 4.51
N ILE A 52 0.56 4.79 4.08
CA ILE A 52 0.36 4.37 2.69
C ILE A 52 -0.71 5.19 1.95
N ARG A 53 -1.31 6.20 2.60
CA ARG A 53 -2.37 7.05 2.02
C ARG A 53 -2.00 7.65 0.66
N SER A 54 -0.74 8.02 0.46
CA SER A 54 -0.26 8.66 -0.77
C SER A 54 0.48 7.71 -1.71
N SER A 55 0.41 6.40 -1.49
CA SER A 55 1.20 5.41 -2.24
C SER A 55 0.91 5.41 -3.75
N ALA A 56 -0.37 5.53 -4.16
CA ALA A 56 -0.74 5.67 -5.57
C ALA A 56 -0.10 6.91 -6.22
N ARG A 57 -0.12 8.05 -5.51
CA ARG A 57 0.52 9.29 -5.98
C ARG A 57 2.04 9.15 -6.08
N MET A 58 2.68 8.56 -5.06
CA MET A 58 4.12 8.30 -5.06
C MET A 58 4.54 7.45 -6.27
N TYR A 59 3.75 6.42 -6.61
CA TYR A 59 4.00 5.60 -7.79
C TYR A 59 3.96 6.43 -9.08
N VAL A 60 2.91 7.25 -9.24
CA VAL A 60 2.73 8.10 -10.43
C VAL A 60 3.88 9.09 -10.57
N GLU A 61 4.30 9.72 -9.47
CA GLU A 61 5.43 10.67 -9.48
C GLU A 61 6.76 10.01 -9.86
N MET A 62 6.95 8.71 -9.55
CA MET A 62 8.15 7.96 -9.93
C MET A 62 8.17 7.56 -11.41
N TYR A 63 7.03 7.14 -11.97
CA TYR A 63 7.01 6.45 -13.28
C TYR A 63 6.18 7.14 -14.36
N ASN A 64 5.41 8.19 -14.03
CA ASN A 64 4.45 8.83 -14.94
C ASN A 64 3.45 7.84 -15.58
N ASP A 65 3.18 6.73 -14.90
CA ASP A 65 2.33 5.64 -15.37
C ASP A 65 0.93 5.73 -14.73
N TYR A 66 0.15 6.71 -15.21
CA TYR A 66 -1.17 7.07 -14.66
C TYR A 66 -2.26 6.03 -14.94
N MET A 67 -2.05 5.16 -15.92
CA MET A 67 -3.04 4.16 -16.35
C MET A 67 -2.78 2.79 -15.73
N ASN A 68 -1.81 2.68 -14.81
CA ASN A 68 -1.51 1.41 -14.19
C ASN A 68 -2.71 0.91 -13.34
N PRO A 69 -3.23 -0.30 -13.61
CA PRO A 69 -4.40 -0.81 -12.90
C PRO A 69 -4.18 -0.97 -11.39
N MET A 70 -2.93 -1.10 -10.94
CA MET A 70 -2.58 -1.19 -9.52
C MET A 70 -2.94 0.10 -8.75
N LEU A 71 -2.95 1.27 -9.40
CA LEU A 71 -3.15 2.56 -8.72
C LEU A 71 -4.47 2.63 -7.96
N ASN A 72 -5.55 2.17 -8.58
CA ASN A 72 -6.87 2.13 -7.95
C ASN A 72 -6.85 1.25 -6.70
N TYR A 73 -6.13 0.13 -6.76
CA TYR A 73 -5.99 -0.77 -5.63
C TYR A 73 -5.18 -0.15 -4.49
N LEU A 74 -4.07 0.54 -4.79
CA LEU A 74 -3.28 1.24 -3.77
C LEU A 74 -4.07 2.35 -3.07
N ASP A 75 -4.87 3.11 -3.83
CA ASP A 75 -5.75 4.15 -3.29
C ASP A 75 -6.87 3.56 -2.41
N GLU A 76 -7.50 2.46 -2.85
CA GLU A 76 -8.50 1.74 -2.06
C GLU A 76 -7.91 1.27 -0.73
N VAL A 77 -6.74 0.61 -0.76
CA VAL A 77 -6.07 0.14 0.46
C VAL A 77 -5.66 1.30 1.37
N GLY A 78 -5.28 2.44 0.80
CA GLY A 78 -5.05 3.67 1.56
C GLY A 78 -6.29 4.11 2.34
N LYS A 79 -7.44 4.22 1.68
CA LYS A 79 -8.73 4.59 2.32
C LYS A 79 -9.16 3.60 3.40
N ASP A 80 -8.95 2.33 3.11
CA ASP A 80 -9.21 1.23 4.02
C ASP A 80 -8.41 1.28 5.32
N VAL A 81 -7.14 1.71 5.26
CA VAL A 81 -6.32 1.97 6.46
C VAL A 81 -6.85 3.18 7.23
N ASP A 82 -7.31 4.23 6.55
CA ASP A 82 -7.93 5.38 7.20
C ASP A 82 -9.19 4.98 7.97
N ASP A 83 -10.04 4.16 7.36
CA ASP A 83 -11.25 3.66 8.01
C ASP A 83 -10.96 2.69 9.16
N TYR A 84 -9.83 1.98 9.11
CA TYR A 84 -9.36 1.18 10.24
C TYR A 84 -8.90 2.04 11.42
N LEU A 85 -8.19 3.16 11.16
CA LEU A 85 -7.71 4.07 12.20
C LEU A 85 -8.79 4.95 12.85
N ARG A 86 -9.94 5.11 12.19
CA ARG A 86 -11.10 5.86 12.72
C ARG A 86 -11.93 5.08 13.74
N LYS A 87 -11.64 3.79 13.92
CA LYS A 87 -12.33 2.89 14.86
C LYS A 87 -11.59 2.79 16.17
#